data_AF-A0A2E6C5E4-F1
#
_entry.id   AF-A0A2E6C5E4-F1
#
_cell.length_a   1.000
_cell.length_b   1.000
_cell.length_c   1.000
_cell.angle_alpha   90.00
_cell.angle_beta   90.00
_cell.angle_gamma   90.00
#
_symmetry.space_group_name_H-M   'P 1'
#
loop_
_entity.id
_entity.type
_entity.pdbx_description
1 polymer ?
#
loop_
_entity_poly.entity_id
_entity_poly.type
_entity_poly.pdbx_seq_one_letter_code
_entity_poly.pdbx_strand_id
1 'polypeptide(L)'
;MIAVGLGLAFINIGIDHFVNPSWYEPIVPSELPDARFWVHASGVFEVAFGILFIVPYTRAWASVGGAWMLVILYWANFNMWYNEIPLDGKTYDDIWHVLRFVIQIGLILIIAWTGQVTPFKGREKLHDQLDIFSGRITSSAFESGDRIVVGSWKESIFGEFTDIMWARPDGTRILIAPNKEVADYVTDMYSFDKVLIEDVNYIENGRSSEVACDSLKLEFSWNRGFPVPMRRSLLFISTIELFFAKLIFSTRTYGVTKNNRKEWYAIDRVSYLKNASANILGVDSGKFRPMTEPCKFGFSEAPKRPASCVVRTHIL
;
A
#
# COMPACT_ATOMS: atom_id res chain seq x y z
N MET A 1 3.42 25.92 6.67
CA MET A 1 2.04 26.40 6.86
C MET A 1 1.17 25.38 7.58
N ILE A 2 0.91 24.18 7.03
CA ILE A 2 0.04 23.17 7.66
C ILE A 2 0.49 22.78 9.07
N ALA A 3 1.78 22.46 9.27
CA ALA A 3 2.31 22.09 10.59
C ALA A 3 2.13 23.18 11.67
N VAL A 4 2.27 24.44 11.27
CA VAL A 4 2.09 25.58 12.20
C VAL A 4 0.61 25.74 12.54
N GLY A 5 -0.28 25.62 11.54
CA GLY A 5 -1.72 25.64 11.79
C GLY A 5 -2.20 24.51 12.71
N LEU A 6 -1.72 23.29 12.48
CA LEU A 6 -1.97 22.14 13.38
C LEU A 6 -1.46 22.40 14.79
N GLY A 7 -0.22 22.91 14.90
CA GLY A 7 0.39 23.21 16.18
C GLY A 7 -0.40 24.24 16.98
N LEU A 8 -0.81 25.33 16.33
CA LEU A 8 -1.65 26.36 16.95
C LEU A 8 -3.03 25.85 17.35
N ALA A 9 -3.65 24.99 16.55
CA ALA A 9 -4.94 24.37 16.89
C ALA A 9 -4.83 23.47 18.12
N PHE A 10 -3.79 22.62 18.18
CA PHE A 10 -3.52 21.76 19.35
C PHE A 10 -3.24 22.58 20.61
N ILE A 11 -2.46 23.66 20.50
CA ILE A 11 -2.21 24.56 21.63
C ILE A 11 -3.52 25.21 22.09
N ASN A 12 -4.37 25.65 21.16
CA ASN A 12 -5.61 26.34 21.51
C ASN A 12 -6.59 25.41 22.25
N ILE A 13 -6.81 24.19 21.74
CA ILE A 13 -7.66 23.18 22.39
C ILE A 13 -7.05 22.75 23.73
N GLY A 14 -5.73 22.54 23.76
CA GLY A 14 -5.03 22.16 24.98
C GLY A 14 -5.13 23.21 26.08
N ILE A 15 -5.12 24.50 25.75
CA ILE A 15 -5.39 25.59 26.70
C ILE A 15 -6.84 25.55 27.17
N ASP A 16 -7.80 25.28 26.28
CA ASP A 16 -9.22 25.23 26.61
C ASP A 16 -9.55 24.13 27.65
N HIS A 17 -8.83 23.01 27.64
CA HIS A 17 -8.92 21.99 28.69
C HIS A 17 -8.58 22.50 30.11
N PHE A 18 -7.87 23.62 30.24
CA PHE A 18 -7.62 24.27 31.55
C PHE A 18 -8.62 25.38 31.86
N VAL A 19 -9.13 26.06 30.82
CA VAL A 19 -10.08 27.17 30.96
C VAL A 19 -11.50 26.67 31.21
N ASN A 20 -11.93 25.64 30.47
CA ASN A 20 -13.30 25.12 30.49
C ASN A 20 -13.35 23.59 30.70
N PRO A 21 -12.73 23.04 31.76
CA PRO A 21 -12.62 21.59 31.95
C PRO A 21 -13.99 20.88 32.06
N SER A 22 -14.98 21.56 32.66
CA SER A 22 -16.33 21.01 32.88
C SER A 22 -17.09 20.65 31.60
N TRP A 23 -16.69 21.20 30.45
CA TRP A 23 -17.26 20.84 29.16
C TRP A 23 -16.78 19.46 28.69
N TYR A 24 -15.55 19.08 29.03
CA TYR A 24 -14.90 17.83 28.61
C TYR A 24 -15.06 16.70 29.63
N GLU A 25 -15.17 17.01 30.92
CA GLU A 25 -15.33 16.02 31.99
C GLU A 25 -16.44 14.97 31.75
N PRO A 26 -17.64 15.34 31.25
CA PRO A 26 -18.73 14.38 31.05
C PRO A 26 -18.41 13.26 30.07
N ILE A 27 -17.57 13.52 29.06
CA ILE A 27 -17.27 12.55 28.00
C ILE A 27 -16.10 11.63 28.35
N VAL A 28 -15.40 11.89 29.46
CA VAL A 28 -14.33 11.00 29.93
C VAL A 28 -14.94 9.65 30.32
N PRO A 29 -14.38 8.51 29.83
CA PRO A 29 -14.85 7.18 30.22
C PRO A 29 -14.85 6.99 31.74
N SER A 30 -15.94 6.45 32.28
CA SER A 30 -16.15 6.28 33.72
C SER A 30 -15.16 5.34 34.40
N GLU A 31 -14.46 4.51 33.61
CA GLU A 31 -13.40 3.61 34.01
C GLU A 31 -12.12 4.35 34.44
N LEU A 32 -11.96 5.60 33.97
CA LEU A 32 -10.83 6.44 34.33
C LEU A 32 -11.15 7.20 35.64
N PRO A 33 -10.28 7.10 36.66
CA PRO A 33 -10.48 7.83 37.90
C PRO A 33 -10.24 9.31 37.67
N ASP A 34 -11.05 10.18 38.29
CA ASP A 34 -10.92 11.64 38.24
C ASP A 34 -10.89 12.21 36.81
N ALA A 35 -12.08 12.46 36.26
CA ALA A 35 -12.23 13.01 34.91
C ALA A 35 -11.44 14.30 34.70
N ARG A 36 -11.39 15.16 35.71
CA ARG A 36 -10.72 16.45 35.64
C ARG A 36 -9.20 16.32 35.52
N PHE A 37 -8.62 15.34 36.22
CA PHE A 37 -7.21 15.00 36.05
C PHE A 37 -6.90 14.64 34.59
N TRP A 38 -7.69 13.75 33.98
CA TRP A 38 -7.45 13.30 32.61
C TRP A 38 -7.64 14.42 31.58
N VAL A 39 -8.62 15.29 31.78
CA VAL A 39 -8.83 16.50 30.95
C VAL A 39 -7.60 17.42 31.02
N HIS A 40 -7.06 17.69 32.20
CA HIS A 40 -5.85 18.49 32.33
C HIS A 40 -4.62 17.79 31.74
N ALA A 41 -4.48 16.48 31.95
CA ALA A 41 -3.37 15.70 31.41
C ALA A 41 -3.37 15.71 29.88
N SER A 42 -4.52 15.50 29.23
CA SER A 42 -4.64 15.64 27.78
C SER A 42 -4.31 17.06 27.31
N GLY A 43 -4.77 18.08 28.03
CA GLY A 43 -4.42 19.48 27.74
C GLY A 43 -2.91 19.75 27.74
N VAL A 44 -2.16 19.19 28.70
CA VAL A 44 -0.68 19.29 28.73
C VAL A 44 -0.07 18.67 27.47
N PHE A 45 -0.49 17.45 27.10
CA PHE A 45 0.05 16.77 25.94
C PHE A 45 -0.31 17.47 24.62
N GLU A 46 -1.53 18.01 24.50
CA GLU A 46 -1.95 18.78 23.32
C GLU A 46 -1.10 20.04 23.14
N VAL A 47 -0.89 20.82 24.19
CA VAL A 47 0.00 22.00 24.13
C VAL A 47 1.43 21.59 23.78
N ALA A 48 1.96 20.54 24.43
CA ALA A 48 3.32 20.07 24.18
C ALA A 48 3.50 19.61 22.72
N PHE A 49 2.62 18.75 22.20
CA PHE A 49 2.69 18.32 20.81
C PHE A 49 2.43 19.46 19.84
N GLY A 50 1.56 20.41 20.19
CA GLY A 50 1.31 21.60 19.39
C GLY A 50 2.58 22.44 19.20
N ILE A 51 3.37 22.63 20.26
CA ILE A 51 4.69 23.29 20.19
C ILE A 51 5.66 22.46 19.33
N LEU A 52 5.69 21.14 19.52
CA LEU A 52 6.57 20.25 18.75
C LEU A 52 6.21 20.18 17.26
N PHE A 53 4.96 20.44 16.86
CA PHE A 53 4.57 20.55 15.44
C PHE A 53 5.10 21.83 14.79
N ILE A 54 5.17 22.93 15.55
CA ILE A 54 5.66 24.22 15.06
C ILE A 54 7.15 24.10 14.73
N VAL A 55 7.95 23.52 15.63
CA VAL A 55 9.40 23.35 15.48
C VAL A 55 9.71 22.27 14.42
N PRO A 56 10.37 22.60 13.29
CA PRO A 56 10.56 21.66 12.18
C PRO A 56 11.27 20.35 12.54
N TYR A 57 12.29 20.41 13.41
CA TYR A 57 13.10 19.26 13.79
C TYR A 57 12.35 18.22 14.62
N THR A 58 11.30 18.63 15.34
CA THR A 58 10.54 17.76 16.23
C THR A 58 9.28 17.17 15.59
N ARG A 59 8.97 17.54 14.33
CA ARG A 59 7.72 17.14 13.66
C ARG A 59 7.52 15.64 13.55
N ALA A 60 8.57 14.87 13.29
CA ALA A 60 8.44 13.40 13.22
C ALA A 60 7.97 12.81 14.56
N TRP A 61 8.56 13.26 15.67
CA TRP A 61 8.17 12.85 17.02
C TRP A 61 6.77 13.34 17.37
N ALA A 62 6.48 14.62 17.07
CA ALA A 62 5.16 15.20 17.24
C ALA A 62 4.09 14.42 16.46
N SER A 63 4.40 13.95 15.26
CA SER A 63 3.48 13.20 14.44
C SER A 63 3.17 11.82 14.97
N VAL A 64 4.17 11.09 15.47
CA VAL A 64 3.93 9.77 16.09
C VAL A 64 3.14 9.95 17.39
N GLY A 65 3.60 10.83 18.28
CA GLY A 65 2.94 11.05 19.56
C GLY A 65 1.53 11.63 19.41
N GLY A 66 1.37 12.65 18.57
CA GLY A 66 0.10 13.28 18.28
C GLY A 66 -0.90 12.32 17.61
N ALA A 67 -0.46 11.45 16.70
CA ALA A 67 -1.33 10.42 16.13
C ALA A 67 -1.85 9.46 17.20
N TRP A 68 -0.98 8.94 18.07
CA TRP A 68 -1.39 8.06 19.17
C TRP A 68 -2.29 8.76 20.18
N MET A 69 -1.99 10.01 20.50
CA MET A 69 -2.83 10.82 21.38
C MET A 69 -4.23 10.97 20.79
N LEU A 70 -4.37 11.27 19.49
CA LEU A 70 -5.68 11.35 18.84
C LEU A 70 -6.44 10.01 18.86
N VAL A 71 -5.74 8.86 18.74
CA VAL A 71 -6.37 7.55 18.91
C VAL A 71 -6.91 7.38 20.33
N ILE A 72 -6.12 7.74 21.35
CA ILE A 72 -6.52 7.66 22.76
C ILE A 72 -7.69 8.62 23.06
N LEU A 73 -7.61 9.88 22.63
CA LEU A 73 -8.66 10.89 22.83
C LEU A 73 -9.95 10.55 22.06
N TYR A 74 -9.87 9.75 20.99
CA TYR A 74 -11.09 9.28 20.33
C TYR A 74 -11.92 8.38 21.25
N TRP A 75 -11.34 7.75 22.27
CA TRP A 75 -12.11 6.98 23.25
C TRP A 75 -13.15 7.84 23.98
N ALA A 76 -12.82 9.08 24.38
CA ALA A 76 -13.81 9.99 24.97
C ALA A 76 -14.95 10.33 24.00
N ASN A 77 -14.61 10.51 22.71
CA ASN A 77 -15.61 10.76 21.66
C ASN A 77 -16.50 9.54 21.38
N PHE A 78 -15.93 8.34 21.46
CA PHE A 78 -16.67 7.09 21.36
C PHE A 78 -17.55 6.84 22.58
N ASN A 79 -17.05 7.13 23.80
CA ASN A 79 -17.80 7.05 25.04
C ASN A 79 -19.04 7.97 25.01
N MET A 80 -18.87 9.21 24.53
CA MET A 80 -19.97 10.14 24.28
C MET A 80 -21.02 9.57 23.33
N TRP A 81 -20.59 8.94 22.23
CA TRP A 81 -21.51 8.34 21.25
C TRP A 81 -22.25 7.13 21.83
N TYR A 82 -21.51 6.19 22.40
CA TYR A 82 -22.04 4.91 22.85
C TYR A 82 -22.99 5.04 24.05
N ASN A 83 -22.69 5.96 24.97
CA ASN A 83 -23.48 6.19 26.18
C ASN A 83 -24.45 7.38 26.07
N GLU A 84 -24.62 7.94 24.86
CA GLU A 84 -25.52 9.07 24.58
C GLU A 84 -25.35 10.25 25.55
N ILE A 85 -24.09 10.58 25.89
CA ILE A 85 -23.78 11.59 26.90
C ILE A 85 -24.09 12.98 26.32
N PRO A 86 -25.00 13.76 26.93
CA PRO A 86 -25.35 15.08 26.42
C PRO A 86 -24.25 16.10 26.71
N LEU A 87 -23.90 16.88 25.70
CA LEU A 87 -23.05 18.07 25.84
C LEU A 87 -23.93 19.31 25.77
N ASP A 88 -23.81 20.20 26.76
CA ASP A 88 -24.66 21.40 26.90
C ASP A 88 -26.18 21.10 26.79
N GLY A 89 -26.58 19.94 27.32
CA GLY A 89 -27.98 19.48 27.30
C GLY A 89 -28.47 18.93 25.97
N LYS A 90 -27.58 18.70 24.99
CA LYS A 90 -27.92 18.12 23.68
C LYS A 90 -27.14 16.84 23.41
N THR A 91 -27.83 15.81 22.96
CA THR A 91 -27.23 14.65 22.29
C THR A 91 -27.17 14.92 20.79
N TYR A 92 -26.24 14.26 20.10
CA TYR A 92 -26.06 14.41 18.66
C TYR A 92 -26.52 13.15 17.94
N ASP A 93 -27.04 13.32 16.72
CA ASP A 93 -27.36 12.19 15.85
C ASP A 93 -26.09 11.41 15.44
N ASP A 94 -26.24 10.12 15.18
CA ASP A 94 -25.16 9.20 14.76
C ASP A 94 -24.27 9.75 13.63
N ILE A 95 -24.88 10.47 12.68
CA ILE A 95 -24.17 11.04 11.53
C ILE A 95 -23.03 11.97 11.96
N TRP A 96 -23.20 12.71 13.06
CA TRP A 96 -22.19 13.63 13.57
C TRP A 96 -21.03 12.90 14.26
N HIS A 97 -21.31 11.78 14.92
CA HIS A 97 -20.27 10.93 15.50
C HIS A 97 -19.45 10.24 14.41
N VAL A 98 -20.10 9.73 13.36
CA VAL A 98 -19.42 9.19 12.16
C VAL A 98 -18.59 10.28 11.48
N LEU A 99 -19.13 11.48 11.30
CA LEU A 99 -18.37 12.59 10.71
C LEU A 99 -17.14 12.94 11.56
N ARG A 100 -17.28 13.00 12.89
CA ARG A 100 -16.17 13.24 13.81
C ARG A 100 -15.10 12.15 13.69
N PHE A 101 -15.50 10.89 13.59
CA PHE A 101 -14.57 9.78 13.37
C PHE A 101 -13.80 9.91 12.06
N VAL A 102 -14.48 10.24 10.96
CA VAL A 102 -13.83 10.46 9.65
C VAL A 102 -12.86 11.63 9.71
N ILE A 103 -13.24 12.73 10.36
CA ILE A 103 -12.36 13.89 10.59
C ILE A 103 -11.13 13.48 11.41
N GLN A 104 -11.31 12.68 12.47
CA GLN A 104 -10.21 12.20 13.31
C GLN A 104 -9.21 11.36 12.51
N ILE A 105 -9.70 10.45 11.67
CA ILE A 105 -8.85 9.67 10.74
C ILE A 105 -8.10 10.60 9.80
N GLY A 106 -8.80 11.57 9.20
CA GLY A 106 -8.19 12.57 8.33
C GLY A 106 -7.08 13.36 9.03
N LEU A 107 -7.31 13.78 10.27
CA LEU A 107 -6.35 14.52 11.08
C LEU A 107 -5.11 13.67 11.41
N ILE A 108 -5.29 12.41 11.79
CA ILE A 108 -4.18 11.46 12.02
C ILE A 108 -3.35 11.30 10.74
N LEU A 109 -3.98 11.18 9.57
CA LEU A 109 -3.28 11.08 8.28
C LEU A 109 -2.51 12.36 7.95
N ILE A 110 -3.10 13.54 8.15
CA ILE A 110 -2.43 14.83 7.92
C ILE A 110 -1.23 14.99 8.87
N ILE A 111 -1.38 14.60 10.13
CA ILE A 111 -0.31 14.62 11.12
C ILE A 111 0.81 13.68 10.70
N ALA A 112 0.50 12.42 10.32
CA ALA A 112 1.50 11.47 9.86
C ALA A 112 2.25 11.98 8.61
N TRP A 113 1.53 12.62 7.69
CA TRP A 113 2.11 13.22 6.48
C TRP A 113 3.04 14.38 6.81
N THR A 114 2.64 15.24 7.75
CA THR A 114 3.42 16.40 8.20
C THR A 114 4.78 16.00 8.79
N GLY A 115 4.86 14.88 9.50
CA GLY A 115 6.09 14.36 10.08
C GLY A 115 6.87 13.40 9.17
N GLN A 116 6.36 13.12 7.96
CA GLN A 116 6.90 12.09 7.06
C GLN A 116 7.09 10.73 7.76
N VAL A 117 6.15 10.38 8.63
CA VAL A 117 6.11 9.09 9.33
C VAL A 117 5.15 8.14 8.62
N THR A 118 5.27 6.84 8.87
CA THR A 118 4.41 5.80 8.26
C THR A 118 2.92 6.20 8.33
N PRO A 119 2.19 6.18 7.19
CA PRO A 119 2.58 5.63 5.88
C PRO A 119 3.47 6.53 5.00
N PHE A 120 3.61 7.82 5.27
CA PHE A 120 4.13 8.83 4.33
C PHE A 120 5.64 9.02 4.32
N LYS A 121 6.40 8.00 4.70
CA LYS A 121 7.85 8.09 4.77
C LYS A 121 8.46 8.28 3.38
N GLY A 122 9.18 9.38 3.18
CA GLY A 122 9.68 9.79 1.86
C GLY A 122 10.85 8.93 1.34
N ARG A 123 11.79 8.55 2.21
CA ARG A 123 12.91 7.65 1.90
C ARG A 123 13.09 6.67 3.04
N GLU A 124 13.29 5.40 2.71
CA GLU A 124 13.56 4.39 3.70
C GLU A 124 14.99 4.48 4.23
N LYS A 125 15.19 4.14 5.51
CA LYS A 125 16.52 4.17 6.12
C LYS A 125 17.50 3.19 5.45
N LEU A 126 16.96 2.12 4.87
CA LEU A 126 17.72 1.06 4.20
C LEU A 126 17.75 1.24 2.68
N HIS A 127 17.33 2.40 2.15
CA HIS A 127 17.19 2.62 0.71
C HIS A 127 18.41 2.19 -0.11
N ASP A 128 19.61 2.48 0.39
CA ASP A 128 20.86 2.23 -0.34
C ASP A 128 21.31 0.75 -0.30
N GLN A 129 20.59 -0.09 0.45
CA GLN A 129 20.78 -1.55 0.52
C GLN A 129 19.69 -2.31 -0.23
N LEU A 130 18.70 -1.61 -0.78
CA LEU A 130 17.57 -2.24 -1.48
C LEU A 130 17.86 -2.33 -2.97
N ASP A 131 17.60 -3.51 -3.54
CA ASP A 131 17.42 -3.61 -4.99
C ASP A 131 16.01 -3.09 -5.31
N ILE A 132 15.94 -2.04 -6.13
CA ILE A 132 14.68 -1.37 -6.47
C ILE A 132 14.39 -1.58 -7.95
N PHE A 133 13.20 -2.10 -8.22
CA PHE A 133 12.69 -2.29 -9.57
C PHE A 133 11.44 -1.44 -9.74
N SER A 134 11.39 -0.60 -10.77
CA SER A 134 10.26 0.26 -11.08
C SER A 134 9.72 -0.08 -12.46
N GLY A 135 8.44 -0.42 -12.53
CA GLY A 135 7.90 -0.95 -13.76
C GLY A 135 6.41 -1.25 -13.71
N ARG A 136 6.01 -2.19 -14.56
CA ARG A 136 4.65 -2.64 -14.73
C ARG A 136 4.61 -4.15 -14.77
N ILE A 137 3.75 -4.75 -13.95
CA ILE A 137 3.45 -6.18 -13.99
C ILE A 137 2.06 -6.36 -14.60
N THR A 138 1.98 -7.12 -15.69
CA THR A 138 0.72 -7.46 -16.36
C THR A 138 0.48 -8.95 -16.25
N SER A 139 -0.72 -9.36 -15.85
CA SER A 139 -1.04 -10.77 -15.63
C SER A 139 -2.41 -11.15 -16.18
N SER A 140 -2.48 -12.31 -16.82
CA SER A 140 -3.73 -12.89 -17.32
C SER A 140 -3.65 -14.41 -17.44
N ALA A 141 -4.80 -15.07 -17.33
CA ALA A 141 -4.96 -16.46 -17.73
C ALA A 141 -5.69 -16.54 -19.08
N PHE A 142 -5.61 -17.69 -19.74
CA PHE A 142 -6.23 -17.97 -21.04
C PHE A 142 -7.03 -19.27 -21.02
N GLU A 143 -7.92 -19.45 -22.01
CA GLU A 143 -8.78 -20.65 -22.17
C GLU A 143 -7.98 -21.95 -22.31
N SER A 144 -6.80 -21.88 -22.92
CA SER A 144 -5.86 -23.00 -22.99
C SER A 144 -5.45 -23.54 -21.61
N GLY A 145 -5.62 -22.75 -20.56
CA GLY A 145 -5.17 -23.02 -19.19
C GLY A 145 -3.86 -22.32 -18.85
N ASP A 146 -3.19 -21.70 -19.82
CA ASP A 146 -1.96 -20.95 -19.60
C ASP A 146 -2.20 -19.72 -18.74
N ARG A 147 -1.27 -19.47 -17.80
CA ARG A 147 -1.25 -18.30 -16.94
C ARG A 147 0.07 -17.59 -17.14
N ILE A 148 0.01 -16.33 -17.52
CA ILE A 148 1.18 -15.55 -17.92
C ILE A 148 1.24 -14.28 -17.08
N VAL A 149 2.43 -13.99 -16.57
CA VAL A 149 2.78 -12.77 -15.86
C VAL A 149 3.98 -12.16 -16.56
N VAL A 150 3.83 -10.93 -17.04
CA VAL A 150 4.90 -10.16 -17.68
C VAL A 150 5.34 -9.07 -16.73
N GLY A 151 6.62 -9.04 -16.39
CA GLY A 151 7.27 -7.93 -15.69
C GLY A 151 8.04 -7.06 -16.69
N SER A 152 7.61 -5.82 -16.89
CA SER A 152 8.34 -4.83 -17.68
C SER A 152 8.93 -3.78 -16.75
N TRP A 153 10.26 -3.74 -16.66
CA TRP A 153 11.00 -2.94 -15.69
C TRP A 153 11.73 -1.82 -16.42
N LYS A 154 11.30 -0.57 -16.18
CA LYS A 154 11.91 0.62 -16.77
C LYS A 154 13.17 1.06 -16.03
N GLU A 155 13.21 0.80 -14.72
CA GLU A 155 14.37 1.08 -13.88
C GLU A 155 14.66 -0.15 -13.02
N SER A 156 15.90 -0.62 -13.03
CA SER A 156 16.39 -1.71 -12.18
C SER A 156 17.92 -1.68 -12.05
N ILE A 157 18.47 -2.56 -11.22
CA ILE A 157 19.92 -2.79 -11.11
C ILE A 157 20.55 -3.36 -12.40
N PHE A 158 19.74 -3.93 -13.30
CA PHE A 158 20.17 -4.49 -14.59
C PHE A 158 19.86 -3.57 -15.78
N GLY A 159 19.37 -2.36 -15.54
CA GLY A 159 18.83 -1.48 -16.58
C GLY A 159 17.37 -1.80 -16.93
N GLU A 160 16.94 -1.37 -18.12
CA GLU A 160 15.59 -1.67 -18.62
C GLU A 160 15.53 -3.11 -19.15
N PHE A 161 14.53 -3.89 -18.71
CA PHE A 161 14.35 -5.25 -19.18
C PHE A 161 12.90 -5.72 -19.03
N THR A 162 12.54 -6.79 -19.74
CA THR A 162 11.24 -7.47 -19.59
C THR A 162 11.46 -8.96 -19.37
N ASP A 163 10.78 -9.52 -18.36
CA ASP A 163 10.73 -10.95 -18.08
C ASP A 163 9.30 -11.49 -18.15
N ILE A 164 9.16 -12.77 -18.46
CA ILE A 164 7.86 -13.46 -18.55
C ILE A 164 7.89 -14.70 -17.67
N MET A 165 6.98 -14.77 -16.71
CA MET A 165 6.70 -15.96 -15.94
C MET A 165 5.45 -16.64 -16.49
N TRP A 166 5.62 -17.87 -16.95
CA TRP A 166 4.57 -18.65 -17.62
C TRP A 166 4.31 -19.96 -16.88
N ALA A 167 3.09 -20.14 -16.39
CA ALA A 167 2.63 -21.39 -15.81
C ALA A 167 1.70 -22.10 -16.79
N ARG A 168 2.10 -23.29 -17.23
CA ARG A 168 1.36 -24.13 -18.16
C ARG A 168 0.19 -24.85 -17.48
N PRO A 169 -0.78 -25.36 -18.25
CA PRO A 169 -1.90 -26.15 -17.72
C PRO A 169 -1.43 -27.42 -16.99
N ASP A 170 -0.30 -28.01 -17.41
CA ASP A 170 0.30 -29.19 -16.79
C ASP A 170 1.02 -28.90 -15.45
N GLY A 171 1.10 -27.63 -15.04
CA GLY A 171 1.75 -27.18 -13.81
C GLY A 171 3.22 -26.79 -13.99
N THR A 172 3.82 -26.96 -15.18
CA THR A 172 5.19 -26.54 -15.48
C THR A 172 5.30 -25.02 -15.42
N ARG A 173 6.29 -24.52 -14.68
CA ARG A 173 6.62 -23.09 -14.56
C ARG A 173 7.86 -22.77 -15.37
N ILE A 174 7.73 -21.84 -16.29
CA ILE A 174 8.77 -21.43 -17.22
C ILE A 174 9.07 -19.96 -16.96
N LEU A 175 10.35 -19.64 -16.78
CA LEU A 175 10.84 -18.26 -16.84
C LEU A 175 11.41 -17.99 -18.23
N ILE A 176 11.00 -16.91 -18.87
CA ILE A 176 11.65 -16.35 -20.06
C ILE A 176 12.30 -15.04 -19.63
N ALA A 177 13.63 -14.95 -19.80
CA ALA A 177 14.43 -13.81 -19.40
C ALA A 177 15.33 -13.36 -20.56
N PRO A 178 15.68 -12.06 -20.63
CA PRO A 178 16.41 -11.48 -21.76
C PRO A 178 17.88 -11.89 -21.79
N ASN A 179 18.46 -12.19 -20.62
CA ASN A 179 19.84 -12.62 -20.49
C ASN A 179 20.02 -13.49 -19.23
N LYS A 180 21.20 -14.10 -19.13
CA LYS A 180 21.53 -15.01 -18.03
C LYS A 180 21.56 -14.33 -16.67
N GLU A 181 22.02 -13.08 -16.59
CA GLU A 181 22.15 -12.34 -15.33
C GLU A 181 20.77 -12.13 -14.68
N VAL A 182 19.79 -11.66 -15.46
CA VAL A 182 18.39 -11.53 -15.02
C VAL A 182 17.80 -12.88 -14.64
N ALA A 183 18.06 -13.91 -15.44
CA ALA A 183 17.54 -15.26 -15.19
C ALA A 183 18.06 -15.84 -13.85
N ASP A 184 19.37 -15.73 -13.60
CA ASP A 184 20.01 -16.21 -12.38
C ASP A 184 19.45 -15.46 -11.15
N TYR A 185 19.27 -14.13 -11.26
CA TYR A 185 18.69 -13.33 -10.18
C TYR A 185 17.24 -13.71 -9.85
N VAL A 186 16.39 -13.86 -10.87
CA VAL A 186 14.97 -14.16 -10.69
C VAL A 186 14.78 -15.61 -10.20
N THR A 187 15.59 -16.56 -10.67
CA THR A 187 15.53 -17.98 -10.23
C THR A 187 16.04 -18.22 -8.81
N ASP A 188 16.86 -17.31 -8.26
CA ASP A 188 17.27 -17.37 -6.86
C ASP A 188 16.11 -17.00 -5.90
N MET A 189 15.20 -16.13 -6.36
CA MET A 189 14.08 -15.66 -5.56
C MET A 189 12.81 -16.51 -5.72
N TYR A 190 12.56 -17.02 -6.94
CA TYR A 190 11.34 -17.72 -7.33
C TYR A 190 11.63 -19.17 -7.76
N SER A 191 10.57 -19.96 -7.98
CA SER A 191 10.68 -21.37 -8.37
C SER A 191 10.18 -21.60 -9.79
N PHE A 192 11.07 -22.09 -10.64
CA PHE A 192 10.78 -22.47 -12.03
C PHE A 192 11.31 -23.86 -12.33
N ASP A 193 10.61 -24.56 -13.22
CA ASP A 193 10.95 -25.90 -13.69
C ASP A 193 11.77 -25.83 -14.98
N LYS A 194 11.63 -24.72 -15.74
CA LYS A 194 12.42 -24.43 -16.95
C LYS A 194 12.76 -22.95 -17.04
N VAL A 195 13.92 -22.64 -17.61
CA VAL A 195 14.37 -21.27 -17.91
C VAL A 195 14.72 -21.18 -19.39
N LEU A 196 14.23 -20.14 -20.06
CA LEU A 196 14.50 -19.82 -21.46
C LEU A 196 15.15 -18.45 -21.52
N ILE A 197 16.25 -18.34 -22.27
CA ILE A 197 16.91 -17.06 -22.52
C ILE A 197 16.54 -16.65 -23.95
N GLU A 198 15.70 -15.64 -24.07
CA GLU A 198 15.15 -15.15 -25.34
C GLU A 198 15.15 -13.62 -25.30
N ASP A 199 15.38 -12.96 -26.43
CA ASP A 199 15.22 -11.51 -26.50
C ASP A 199 13.72 -11.17 -26.38
N VAL A 200 13.38 -10.32 -25.40
CA VAL A 200 11.98 -9.97 -25.09
C VAL A 200 11.76 -8.52 -25.47
N ASN A 201 11.11 -8.32 -26.62
CA ASN A 201 10.72 -6.99 -27.05
C ASN A 201 9.40 -6.58 -26.37
N TYR A 202 9.41 -5.43 -25.71
CA TYR A 202 8.23 -4.85 -25.05
C TYR A 202 7.97 -3.46 -25.59
N ILE A 203 6.76 -3.25 -26.13
CA ILE A 203 6.33 -1.96 -26.67
C ILE A 203 5.08 -1.51 -25.91
N GLU A 204 5.15 -0.35 -25.26
CA GLU A 204 4.01 0.24 -24.53
C GLU A 204 3.44 1.44 -25.28
N ASN A 205 2.16 1.34 -25.66
CA ASN A 205 1.41 2.36 -26.38
C ASN A 205 0.25 2.88 -25.52
N GLY A 206 0.59 3.74 -24.54
CA GLY A 206 -0.37 4.39 -23.65
C GLY A 206 -1.07 3.44 -22.67
N ARG A 207 -2.12 2.74 -23.12
CA ARG A 207 -2.88 1.76 -22.30
C ARG A 207 -2.94 0.37 -22.92
N SER A 208 -2.06 0.12 -23.88
CA SER A 208 -1.80 -1.21 -24.42
C SER A 208 -0.30 -1.49 -24.39
N SER A 209 0.04 -2.77 -24.41
CA SER A 209 1.40 -3.22 -24.60
C SER A 209 1.43 -4.45 -25.48
N GLU A 210 2.50 -4.57 -26.26
CA GLU A 210 2.82 -5.73 -27.06
C GLU A 210 4.13 -6.32 -26.53
N VAL A 211 4.16 -7.64 -26.39
CA VAL A 211 5.32 -8.39 -25.90
C VAL A 211 5.60 -9.51 -26.88
N ALA A 212 6.82 -9.58 -27.38
CA ALA A 212 7.20 -10.60 -28.35
C ALA A 212 8.57 -11.18 -28.00
N CYS A 213 8.63 -12.50 -27.99
CA CYS A 213 9.86 -13.30 -27.97
C CYS A 213 9.66 -14.52 -28.91
N ASP A 214 10.66 -15.40 -29.00
CA ASP A 214 10.59 -16.55 -29.90
C ASP A 214 9.46 -17.52 -29.52
N SER A 215 9.23 -17.70 -28.22
CA SER A 215 8.20 -18.60 -27.70
C SER A 215 6.79 -18.01 -27.63
N LEU A 216 6.66 -16.69 -27.46
CA LEU A 216 5.39 -16.03 -27.10
C LEU A 216 5.19 -14.71 -27.84
N LYS A 217 3.94 -14.45 -28.25
CA LYS A 217 3.46 -13.11 -28.63
C LYS A 217 2.22 -12.78 -27.81
N LEU A 218 2.26 -11.66 -27.10
CA LEU A 218 1.22 -11.23 -26.18
C LEU A 218 0.80 -9.80 -26.53
N GLU A 219 -0.50 -9.54 -26.52
CA GLU A 219 -1.02 -8.18 -26.60
C GLU A 219 -1.96 -7.95 -25.44
N PHE A 220 -1.82 -6.79 -24.80
CA PHE A 220 -2.62 -6.41 -23.64
C PHE A 220 -3.22 -5.03 -23.86
N SER A 221 -4.43 -4.81 -23.36
CA SER A 221 -5.01 -3.47 -23.22
C SER A 221 -5.77 -3.36 -21.92
N TRP A 222 -5.70 -2.21 -21.26
CA TRP A 222 -6.31 -2.01 -19.95
C TRP A 222 -7.05 -0.67 -19.82
N ASN A 223 -7.88 -0.57 -18.79
CA ASN A 223 -8.57 0.68 -18.47
C ASN A 223 -7.62 1.71 -17.81
N ARG A 224 -8.10 2.93 -17.54
CA ARG A 224 -7.25 3.99 -16.92
C ARG A 224 -6.63 3.56 -15.57
N GLY A 225 -7.29 2.64 -14.88
CA GLY A 225 -6.95 2.17 -13.55
C GLY A 225 -7.16 3.21 -12.47
N PHE A 226 -6.97 2.77 -11.24
CA PHE A 226 -7.06 3.60 -10.04
C PHE A 226 -5.64 3.85 -9.53
N PRO A 227 -5.17 5.11 -9.49
CA PRO A 227 -3.88 5.42 -8.88
C PRO A 227 -3.99 5.32 -7.36
N VAL A 228 -2.93 4.83 -6.72
CA VAL A 228 -2.80 4.89 -5.27
C VAL A 228 -2.17 6.26 -4.93
N PRO A 229 -2.87 7.15 -4.22
CA PRO A 229 -2.61 8.59 -4.25
C PRO A 229 -1.34 9.04 -3.51
N MET A 230 -0.66 8.17 -2.78
CA MET A 230 0.38 8.56 -1.81
C MET A 230 1.56 7.60 -1.85
N ARG A 231 2.81 8.06 -1.71
CA ARG A 231 3.97 7.16 -1.49
C ARG A 231 3.88 6.56 -0.09
N ARG A 232 4.17 5.26 0.04
CA ARG A 232 3.97 4.47 1.27
C ARG A 232 5.31 3.91 1.73
N SER A 233 5.53 3.90 3.04
CA SER A 233 6.67 3.24 3.68
C SER A 233 6.59 1.72 3.55
N LEU A 234 7.73 1.03 3.58
CA LEU A 234 7.79 -0.44 3.55
C LEU A 234 7.03 -1.08 4.72
N LEU A 235 7.06 -0.44 5.90
CA LEU A 235 6.30 -0.91 7.07
C LEU A 235 4.79 -0.93 6.79
N PHE A 236 4.27 0.14 6.18
CA PHE A 236 2.85 0.20 5.80
C PHE A 236 2.49 -0.87 4.78
N ILE A 237 3.36 -1.06 3.78
CA ILE A 237 3.16 -2.07 2.74
C ILE A 237 3.10 -3.47 3.36
N SER A 238 4.00 -3.77 4.32
CA SER A 238 4.06 -5.06 4.99
C SER A 238 2.97 -5.33 6.02
N THR A 239 2.20 -4.33 6.42
CA THR A 239 1.18 -4.46 7.49
C THR A 239 -0.21 -4.19 6.94
N ILE A 240 -0.54 -2.91 6.71
CA ILE A 240 -1.87 -2.46 6.33
C ILE A 240 -2.17 -2.81 4.86
N GLU A 241 -1.25 -2.49 3.94
CA GLU A 241 -1.47 -2.80 2.52
C GLU A 241 -1.53 -4.31 2.31
N LEU A 242 -0.68 -5.08 2.99
CA LEU A 242 -0.72 -6.55 2.96
C LEU A 242 -2.08 -7.11 3.39
N PHE A 243 -2.69 -6.55 4.44
CA PHE A 243 -4.01 -6.95 4.90
C PHE A 243 -5.09 -6.71 3.82
N PHE A 244 -5.13 -5.50 3.25
CA PHE A 244 -6.10 -5.17 2.21
C PHE A 244 -5.83 -5.88 0.89
N ALA A 245 -4.57 -6.11 0.52
CA ALA A 245 -4.19 -6.86 -0.67
C ALA A 245 -4.68 -8.31 -0.59
N LYS A 246 -4.53 -8.96 0.57
CA LYS A 246 -5.08 -10.29 0.82
C LYS A 246 -6.60 -10.30 0.73
N LEU A 247 -7.25 -9.31 1.37
CA LEU A 247 -8.71 -9.24 1.44
C LEU A 247 -9.36 -8.97 0.07
N ILE A 248 -8.81 -8.03 -0.70
CA ILE A 248 -9.43 -7.50 -1.92
C ILE A 248 -8.93 -8.22 -3.17
N PHE A 249 -7.62 -8.48 -3.26
CA PHE A 249 -6.98 -8.99 -4.48
C PHE A 249 -6.53 -10.45 -4.34
N SER A 250 -6.60 -11.03 -3.13
CA SER A 250 -6.02 -12.34 -2.82
C SER A 250 -4.51 -12.41 -3.12
N THR A 251 -3.81 -11.28 -3.09
CA THR A 251 -2.37 -11.18 -3.35
C THR A 251 -1.60 -10.84 -2.06
N ARG A 252 -0.26 -10.90 -2.12
CA ARG A 252 0.61 -10.47 -1.01
C ARG A 252 1.55 -9.38 -1.49
N THR A 253 1.54 -8.23 -0.83
CA THR A 253 2.46 -7.11 -1.11
C THR A 253 3.77 -7.20 -0.34
N TYR A 254 3.92 -8.19 0.54
CA TYR A 254 5.14 -8.45 1.30
C TYR A 254 5.32 -9.94 1.56
N GLY A 255 6.56 -10.39 1.49
CA GLY A 255 6.95 -11.76 1.82
C GLY A 255 8.45 -11.97 1.87
N VAL A 256 8.82 -13.21 2.14
CA VAL A 256 10.21 -13.68 2.13
C VAL A 256 10.36 -14.63 0.95
N THR A 257 11.36 -14.39 0.12
CA THR A 257 11.70 -15.19 -1.06
C THR A 257 12.45 -16.46 -0.66
N LYS A 258 12.68 -17.36 -1.64
CA LYS A 258 13.36 -18.64 -1.42
C LYS A 258 14.75 -18.51 -0.79
N ASN A 259 15.49 -17.47 -1.15
CA ASN A 259 16.82 -17.13 -0.64
C ASN A 259 16.81 -16.27 0.64
N ASN A 260 15.71 -16.25 1.40
CA ASN A 260 15.53 -15.47 2.63
C ASN A 260 15.58 -13.94 2.48
N ARG A 261 15.52 -13.41 1.25
CA ARG A 261 15.39 -11.97 1.01
C ARG A 261 13.96 -11.51 1.28
N LYS A 262 13.80 -10.26 1.67
CA LYS A 262 12.50 -9.66 1.92
C LYS A 262 12.09 -8.84 0.72
N GLU A 263 10.87 -9.05 0.24
CA GLU A 263 10.36 -8.37 -0.95
C GLU A 263 9.08 -7.62 -0.62
N TRP A 264 8.99 -6.38 -1.09
CA TRP A 264 7.83 -5.51 -0.98
C TRP A 264 7.37 -5.04 -2.36
N TYR A 265 6.10 -5.27 -2.69
CA TYR A 265 5.45 -4.70 -3.87
C TYR A 265 4.67 -3.44 -3.49
N ALA A 266 5.19 -2.27 -3.85
CA ALA A 266 4.48 -1.01 -3.71
C ALA A 266 3.61 -0.76 -4.96
N ILE A 267 2.31 -1.07 -4.88
CA ILE A 267 1.40 -0.88 -6.02
C ILE A 267 1.03 0.60 -6.16
N ASP A 268 1.45 1.24 -7.26
CA ASP A 268 1.17 2.65 -7.53
C ASP A 268 -0.10 2.86 -8.36
N ARG A 269 -0.49 1.86 -9.17
CA ARG A 269 -1.73 1.90 -9.93
C ARG A 269 -2.19 0.50 -10.27
N VAL A 270 -3.49 0.25 -10.17
CA VAL A 270 -4.13 -0.99 -10.64
C VAL A 270 -5.03 -0.68 -11.83
N SER A 271 -4.73 -1.25 -12.99
CA SER A 271 -5.58 -1.17 -14.19
C SER A 271 -6.09 -2.55 -14.55
N TYR A 272 -7.40 -2.70 -14.78
CA TYR A 272 -7.94 -4.00 -15.22
C TYR A 272 -7.82 -4.14 -16.72
N LEU A 273 -7.44 -5.34 -17.17
CA LEU A 273 -7.38 -5.68 -18.59
C LEU A 273 -8.78 -5.62 -19.22
N LYS A 274 -8.84 -5.09 -20.44
CA LYS A 274 -10.01 -5.07 -21.31
C LYS A 274 -9.92 -6.13 -22.39
N ASN A 275 -8.74 -6.26 -23.00
CA ASN A 275 -8.41 -7.33 -23.93
C ASN A 275 -7.03 -7.88 -23.57
N ALA A 276 -6.85 -9.17 -23.76
CA ALA A 276 -5.55 -9.82 -23.79
C ALA A 276 -5.59 -10.96 -24.81
N SER A 277 -4.53 -11.09 -25.60
CA SER A 277 -4.30 -12.19 -26.54
C SER A 277 -2.95 -12.83 -26.24
N ALA A 278 -2.84 -14.14 -26.51
CA ALA A 278 -1.59 -14.87 -26.38
C ALA A 278 -1.46 -15.90 -27.48
N ASN A 279 -0.40 -15.80 -28.25
CA ASN A 279 0.02 -16.80 -29.20
C ASN A 279 1.30 -17.48 -28.68
N ILE A 280 1.21 -18.79 -28.44
CA ILE A 280 2.28 -19.60 -27.87
C ILE A 280 2.77 -20.55 -28.94
N LEU A 281 4.01 -20.39 -29.39
CA LEU A 281 4.61 -21.23 -30.43
C LEU A 281 3.73 -21.37 -31.69
N GLY A 282 3.07 -20.27 -32.09
CA GLY A 282 2.17 -20.24 -33.25
C GLY A 282 0.71 -20.58 -32.94
N VAL A 283 0.39 -21.09 -31.75
CA VAL A 283 -0.97 -21.52 -31.37
C VAL A 283 -1.66 -20.44 -30.54
N ASP A 284 -2.88 -20.07 -30.92
CA ASP A 284 -3.73 -19.14 -30.15
C ASP A 284 -4.19 -19.78 -28.84
N SER A 285 -4.06 -19.05 -27.73
CA SER A 285 -4.40 -19.53 -26.38
C SER A 285 -5.88 -19.36 -26.04
N GLY A 286 -6.67 -18.86 -26.99
CA GLY A 286 -8.08 -18.53 -26.80
C GLY A 286 -8.29 -17.26 -26.00
N LYS A 287 -9.52 -17.07 -25.51
CA LYS A 287 -9.88 -15.85 -24.80
C LYS A 287 -9.19 -15.76 -23.44
N PHE A 288 -8.85 -14.55 -23.05
CA PHE A 288 -8.35 -14.30 -21.71
C PHE A 288 -9.45 -14.48 -20.66
N ARG A 289 -9.09 -15.01 -19.50
CA ARG A 289 -10.01 -15.36 -18.40
C ARG A 289 -9.42 -14.97 -17.04
N PRO A 290 -10.25 -14.92 -15.98
CA PRO A 290 -9.76 -14.78 -14.62
C PRO A 290 -8.76 -15.87 -14.22
N MET A 291 -7.75 -15.48 -13.46
CA MET A 291 -6.71 -16.36 -12.92
C MET A 291 -7.20 -17.04 -11.64
N THR A 292 -7.98 -18.12 -11.79
CA THR A 292 -8.55 -18.87 -10.66
C THR A 292 -7.59 -19.90 -10.09
N GLU A 293 -6.72 -20.46 -10.94
CA GLU A 293 -5.68 -21.41 -10.54
C GLU A 293 -4.39 -20.66 -10.18
N PRO A 294 -3.69 -21.08 -9.12
CA PRO A 294 -2.45 -20.45 -8.70
C PRO A 294 -1.31 -20.71 -9.69
N CYS A 295 -0.43 -19.72 -9.86
CA CYS A 295 0.78 -19.84 -10.66
C CYS A 295 1.93 -20.51 -9.89
N LYS A 296 2.00 -20.29 -8.56
CA LYS A 296 3.02 -20.89 -7.67
C LYS A 296 4.47 -20.55 -8.05
N PHE A 297 4.72 -19.33 -8.51
CA PHE A 297 6.10 -18.86 -8.77
C PHE A 297 6.84 -18.49 -7.49
N GLY A 298 6.16 -17.92 -6.50
CA GLY A 298 6.77 -17.44 -5.25
C GLY A 298 5.76 -17.23 -4.13
N PHE A 299 6.04 -16.28 -3.24
CA PHE A 299 5.20 -16.05 -2.06
C PHE A 299 3.88 -15.33 -2.38
N SER A 300 3.83 -14.56 -3.47
CA SER A 300 2.62 -13.88 -3.93
C SER A 300 2.09 -14.55 -5.19
N GLU A 301 0.77 -14.54 -5.31
CA GLU A 301 0.05 -14.92 -6.52
C GLU A 301 -0.34 -13.66 -7.30
N ALA A 302 -0.59 -13.84 -8.60
CA ALA A 302 -1.18 -12.80 -9.43
C ALA A 302 -2.67 -12.61 -9.09
N PRO A 303 -3.23 -11.40 -9.31
CA PRO A 303 -4.62 -11.11 -8.99
C PRO A 303 -5.57 -11.98 -9.81
N LYS A 304 -6.66 -12.46 -9.19
CA LYS A 304 -7.68 -13.28 -9.87
C LYS A 304 -8.27 -12.58 -11.09
N ARG A 305 -8.51 -11.27 -10.99
CA ARG A 305 -8.97 -10.47 -12.11
C ARG A 305 -7.75 -10.02 -12.93
N PRO A 306 -7.72 -10.28 -14.26
CA PRO A 306 -6.59 -9.90 -15.09
C PRO A 306 -6.31 -8.40 -15.00
N ALA A 307 -5.07 -8.05 -14.69
CA ALA A 307 -4.69 -6.69 -14.35
C ALA A 307 -3.28 -6.36 -14.82
N SER A 308 -3.08 -5.07 -15.06
CA SER A 308 -1.78 -4.44 -15.30
C SER A 308 -1.54 -3.40 -14.22
N CYS A 309 -0.52 -3.64 -13.39
CA CYS A 309 -0.22 -2.85 -12.21
C CYS A 309 1.10 -2.08 -12.41
N VAL A 310 1.09 -0.77 -12.14
CA VAL A 310 2.35 -0.02 -11.96
C VAL A 310 2.84 -0.33 -10.56
N VAL A 311 4.09 -0.74 -10.45
CA VAL A 311 4.66 -1.24 -9.19
C VAL A 311 6.09 -0.79 -9.03
N ARG A 312 6.47 -0.55 -7.77
CA ARG A 312 7.87 -0.49 -7.33
C ARG A 312 8.15 -1.64 -6.39
N THR A 313 9.02 -2.54 -6.81
CA THR A 313 9.48 -3.66 -5.99
C THR A 313 10.72 -3.23 -5.24
N HIS A 314 10.76 -3.50 -3.94
CA HIS A 314 11.93 -3.28 -3.09
C HIS A 314 12.36 -4.63 -2.54
N ILE A 315 13.63 -4.96 -2.66
CA ILE A 315 14.17 -6.25 -2.23
C ILE A 315 15.36 -6.01 -1.31
N LEU A 316 15.28 -6.57 -0.09
CA LEU A 316 16.34 -6.57 0.92
C LEU A 316 16.88 -7.99 1.06
#